data_AF-A0A7L3MLP0-F1
#
_entry.id   AF-A0A7L3MLP0-F1
#
_cell.length_a   1.000
_cell.length_b   1.000
_cell.length_c   1.000
_cell.angle_alpha   90.00
_cell.angle_beta   90.00
_cell.angle_gamma   90.00
#
_symmetry.space_group_name_H-M   'P 1'
#
loop_
_entity.id
_entity.type
_entity.pdbx_description
1 polymer ?
#
loop_
_entity_poly.entity_id
_entity_poly.type
_entity_poly.pdbx_seq_one_letter_code
_entity_poly.pdbx_strand_id
1 'polypeptide(L)'
;MEAEKVKGFCQVVISSNLRDGMSHLIQSSGLGGLQHNTVLVGWPRSWRQKEDHQTWRNFIELVRETTAGHLALLVAKNVAMFPGNQERFSEGHIDVWWIVHDGGMLMLLPFLLRQHKVWRKCKMRIFTVAQMDDNSIQMKKDLTTFLYHLRITAEVEVVEMVSTGMAA
;
A
#
# COMPACT_ATOMS: atom_id res chain seq x y z
N MET A 1 17.01 -13.31 -1.83
CA MET A 1 16.31 -13.15 -0.54
C MET A 1 17.27 -12.95 0.62
N GLU A 2 18.31 -13.79 0.75
CA GLU A 2 19.29 -13.70 1.84
C GLU A 2 20.07 -12.37 1.87
N ALA A 3 20.58 -11.90 0.73
CA ALA A 3 21.28 -10.61 0.63
C ALA A 3 20.43 -9.43 1.16
N GLU A 4 19.12 -9.46 0.91
CA GLU A 4 18.16 -8.46 1.38
C GLU A 4 17.58 -8.77 2.76
N LYS A 5 18.10 -9.78 3.46
CA LYS A 5 17.70 -10.20 4.81
C LYS A 5 16.22 -10.58 4.93
N VAL A 6 15.62 -11.06 3.84
CA VAL A 6 14.24 -11.55 3.81
C VAL A 6 14.22 -13.03 4.20
N LYS A 7 13.59 -13.33 5.34
CA LYS A 7 13.28 -14.70 5.76
C LYS A 7 11.94 -15.12 5.15
N GLY A 8 11.92 -16.22 4.40
CA GLY A 8 10.70 -16.72 3.79
C GLY A 8 10.98 -17.90 2.87
N PHE A 9 9.96 -18.27 2.10
CA PHE A 9 10.00 -19.36 1.15
C PHE A 9 9.97 -18.81 -0.29
N CYS A 10 10.49 -19.59 -1.22
CA CYS A 10 10.42 -19.29 -2.65
C CYS A 10 9.53 -20.33 -3.33
N GLN A 11 8.57 -19.87 -4.11
CA GLN A 11 7.69 -20.70 -4.93
C GLN A 11 7.76 -20.19 -6.37
N VAL A 12 7.92 -21.12 -7.31
CA VAL A 12 8.01 -20.84 -8.75
C VAL A 12 6.98 -21.70 -9.46
N VAL A 13 6.21 -21.08 -10.36
CA VAL A 13 5.24 -21.77 -11.21
C VAL A 13 5.68 -21.64 -12.67
N ILE A 14 5.55 -22.72 -13.43
CA ILE A 14 5.72 -22.72 -14.87
C ILE A 14 4.32 -22.75 -15.49
N SER A 15 4.03 -21.78 -16.35
CA SER A 15 2.74 -21.66 -17.04
C SER A 15 2.96 -21.25 -18.50
N SER A 16 2.00 -21.58 -19.36
CA SER A 16 2.00 -21.16 -20.78
C SER A 16 1.76 -19.67 -20.95
N ASN A 17 1.17 -19.00 -19.96
CA ASN A 17 0.95 -17.57 -19.96
C ASN A 17 1.05 -16.96 -18.55
N LEU A 18 1.33 -15.66 -18.50
CA LEU A 18 1.58 -14.95 -17.24
C LEU A 18 0.32 -14.84 -16.38
N ARG A 19 -0.85 -14.65 -17.00
CA ARG A 19 -2.13 -14.47 -16.30
C ARG A 19 -2.46 -15.69 -15.45
N ASP A 20 -2.44 -16.88 -16.05
CA ASP A 20 -2.79 -18.11 -15.35
C ASP A 20 -1.73 -18.45 -14.30
N GLY A 21 -0.45 -18.21 -14.60
CA GLY A 21 0.63 -18.37 -13.61
C GLY A 21 0.45 -17.48 -12.38
N MET A 22 0.10 -16.21 -12.57
CA MET A 22 -0.21 -15.28 -11.48
C MET A 22 -1.43 -15.71 -10.69
N SER A 23 -2.52 -16.09 -11.37
CA SER A 23 -3.75 -16.57 -10.73
C SER A 23 -3.49 -17.80 -9.87
N HIS A 24 -2.75 -18.79 -10.37
CA HIS A 24 -2.36 -19.97 -9.60
C HIS A 24 -1.54 -19.60 -8.35
N LEU A 25 -0.56 -18.70 -8.47
CA LEU A 25 0.24 -18.27 -7.31
C LEU A 25 -0.62 -17.59 -6.25
N ILE A 26 -1.54 -16.72 -6.64
CA ILE A 26 -2.43 -16.01 -5.71
C ILE A 26 -3.36 -16.98 -4.97
N GLN A 27 -3.87 -18.01 -5.65
CA GLN A 27 -4.87 -18.90 -5.06
C GLN A 27 -4.26 -20.08 -4.27
N SER A 28 -3.04 -20.50 -4.61
CA SER A 28 -2.46 -21.76 -4.09
C SER A 28 -1.16 -21.61 -3.30
N SER A 29 -0.62 -20.39 -3.12
CA SER A 29 0.59 -20.22 -2.32
C SER A 29 0.30 -20.33 -0.82
N GLY A 30 1.03 -21.24 -0.16
CA GLY A 30 0.88 -21.52 1.27
C GLY A 30 0.68 -23.01 1.56
N LEU A 31 0.63 -23.37 2.83
CA LEU A 31 0.37 -24.74 3.26
C LEU A 31 -0.51 -24.76 4.51
N GLY A 32 -1.69 -25.37 4.40
CA GLY A 32 -2.67 -25.42 5.50
C GLY A 32 -3.11 -24.02 5.93
N GLY A 33 -3.05 -23.74 7.24
CA GLY A 33 -3.39 -22.42 7.78
C GLY A 33 -2.33 -21.33 7.51
N LEU A 34 -1.14 -21.68 7.02
CA LEU A 34 -0.10 -20.72 6.67
C LEU A 34 -0.26 -20.28 5.21
N GLN A 35 -1.15 -19.32 4.99
CA GLN A 35 -1.41 -18.69 3.70
C GLN A 35 -1.09 -17.20 3.76
N HIS A 36 -0.73 -16.61 2.62
CA HIS A 36 -0.52 -15.16 2.56
C HIS A 36 -1.86 -14.43 2.70
N ASN A 37 -1.83 -13.23 3.29
CA ASN A 37 -3.00 -12.36 3.41
C ASN A 37 -2.88 -11.08 2.55
N THR A 38 -1.71 -10.87 1.93
CA THR A 38 -1.38 -9.65 1.20
C THR A 38 -0.56 -10.00 -0.04
N VAL A 39 -0.96 -9.46 -1.19
CA VAL A 39 -0.19 -9.50 -2.43
C VAL A 39 0.55 -8.16 -2.56
N LEU A 40 1.87 -8.20 -2.68
CA LEU A 40 2.72 -7.02 -2.92
C LEU A 40 3.31 -7.07 -4.32
N VAL A 41 3.06 -6.05 -5.13
CA VAL A 41 3.51 -5.99 -6.52
C VAL A 41 4.08 -4.62 -6.88
N GLY A 42 4.94 -4.58 -7.89
CA GLY A 42 5.40 -3.33 -8.50
C GLY A 42 4.38 -2.77 -9.50
N TRP A 43 4.31 -1.44 -9.59
CA TRP A 43 3.52 -0.76 -10.63
C TRP A 43 4.01 -1.15 -12.04
N PRO A 44 3.10 -1.43 -13.01
CA PRO A 44 3.48 -1.79 -14.37
C PRO A 44 4.26 -0.67 -15.06
N ARG A 45 5.48 -0.97 -15.52
CA ARG A 45 6.31 -0.02 -16.28
C ARG A 45 5.84 0.07 -17.72
N SER A 46 6.06 1.22 -18.35
CA SER A 46 5.81 1.42 -19.79
C SER A 46 4.38 1.10 -20.28
N TRP A 47 3.41 1.00 -19.37
CA TRP A 47 2.05 0.52 -19.66
C TRP A 47 1.26 1.38 -20.65
N ARG A 48 1.72 2.62 -20.90
CA ARG A 48 1.14 3.57 -21.88
C ARG A 48 1.75 3.45 -23.27
N GLN A 49 2.79 2.63 -23.46
CA GLN A 49 3.39 2.43 -24.78
C GLN A 49 2.42 1.63 -25.64
N LYS A 50 2.18 2.09 -26.88
CA LYS A 50 1.14 1.57 -27.78
C LYS A 50 1.31 0.08 -28.12
N GLU A 51 2.51 -0.46 -28.00
CA GLU A 51 2.84 -1.80 -28.46
C GLU A 51 2.57 -2.89 -27.41
N ASP A 52 2.33 -2.53 -26.15
CA ASP A 52 2.17 -3.50 -25.06
C ASP A 52 0.85 -3.31 -24.28
N HIS A 53 -0.23 -3.77 -24.90
CA HIS A 53 -1.53 -3.83 -24.24
C HIS A 53 -1.62 -4.96 -23.19
N GLN A 54 -0.67 -5.89 -23.16
CA GLN A 54 -0.75 -7.06 -22.29
C GLN A 54 -0.33 -6.73 -20.86
N THR A 55 0.68 -5.87 -20.68
CA THR A 55 1.20 -5.50 -19.36
C THR A 55 0.14 -4.89 -18.44
N TRP A 56 -0.62 -3.89 -18.89
CA TRP A 56 -1.65 -3.28 -18.04
C TRP A 56 -2.85 -4.22 -17.84
N ARG A 57 -3.21 -5.04 -18.84
CA ARG A 57 -4.27 -6.04 -18.71
C ARG A 57 -3.93 -7.09 -17.66
N ASN A 58 -2.71 -7.62 -17.67
CA ASN A 58 -2.23 -8.55 -16.65
C ASN A 58 -2.29 -7.93 -15.25
N PHE A 59 -1.94 -6.65 -15.12
CA PHE A 59 -2.05 -5.94 -13.85
C PHE A 59 -3.50 -5.79 -13.37
N ILE A 60 -4.45 -5.48 -14.26
CA ILE A 60 -5.88 -5.41 -13.91
C ILE A 60 -6.41 -6.79 -13.49
N GLU A 61 -6.03 -7.85 -14.20
CA GLU A 61 -6.40 -9.22 -13.81
C GLU A 61 -5.81 -9.57 -12.44
N LEU A 62 -4.56 -9.20 -12.16
CA LEU A 62 -3.97 -9.40 -10.83
C LEU A 62 -4.77 -8.70 -9.72
N VAL A 63 -5.23 -7.47 -9.96
CA VAL A 63 -6.09 -6.74 -9.00
C VAL A 63 -7.39 -7.50 -8.77
N ARG A 64 -8.05 -7.97 -9.83
CA ARG A 64 -9.30 -8.74 -9.76
C ARG A 64 -9.14 -10.04 -9.00
N GLU A 65 -8.12 -10.83 -9.32
CA GLU A 65 -7.81 -12.11 -8.68
C GLU A 65 -7.47 -11.93 -7.19
N THR A 66 -6.67 -10.91 -6.85
CA THR A 66 -6.33 -10.59 -5.45
C THR A 66 -7.58 -10.23 -4.65
N THR A 67 -8.48 -9.46 -5.25
CA THR A 67 -9.73 -9.02 -4.62
C THR A 67 -10.71 -10.19 -4.46
N ALA A 68 -10.83 -11.04 -5.48
CA ALA A 68 -11.66 -12.25 -5.45
C ALA A 68 -11.15 -13.25 -4.39
N GLY A 69 -9.83 -13.31 -4.16
CA GLY A 69 -9.23 -14.07 -3.07
C GLY A 69 -9.39 -13.46 -1.67
N HIS A 70 -10.08 -12.31 -1.54
CA HIS A 70 -10.21 -11.55 -0.29
C HIS A 70 -8.86 -11.21 0.36
N LEU A 71 -7.84 -10.95 -0.47
CA LEU A 71 -6.50 -10.58 -0.02
C LEU A 71 -6.32 -9.06 -0.08
N ALA A 72 -5.48 -8.53 0.80
CA ALA A 72 -5.02 -7.17 0.68
C ALA A 72 -4.08 -7.02 -0.53
N LEU A 73 -4.12 -5.87 -1.21
CA LEU A 73 -3.22 -5.56 -2.32
C LEU A 73 -2.37 -4.33 -1.98
N LEU A 74 -1.05 -4.47 -2.14
CA LEU A 74 -0.09 -3.39 -2.05
C LEU A 74 0.61 -3.20 -3.39
N VAL A 75 0.55 -1.98 -3.92
CA VAL A 75 1.18 -1.64 -5.20
C VAL A 75 2.27 -0.59 -4.96
N ALA A 76 3.53 -1.00 -5.11
CA ALA A 76 4.67 -0.12 -4.95
C ALA A 76 5.02 0.54 -6.30
N LYS A 77 4.89 1.87 -6.37
CA LYS A 77 5.25 2.64 -7.56
C LYS A 77 6.66 3.22 -7.42
N ASN A 78 7.39 3.27 -8.55
CA ASN A 78 8.75 3.80 -8.61
C ASN A 78 9.74 3.08 -7.67
N VAL A 79 9.65 1.75 -7.58
CA VAL A 79 10.47 0.91 -6.67
C VAL A 79 11.98 1.14 -6.83
N ALA A 80 12.45 1.53 -8.01
CA ALA A 80 13.86 1.86 -8.25
C ALA A 80 14.38 3.06 -7.41
N MET A 81 13.48 3.88 -6.87
CA MET A 81 13.79 5.03 -6.02
C MET A 81 13.71 4.69 -4.52
N PHE A 82 13.41 3.44 -4.16
CA PHE A 82 13.32 3.05 -2.75
C PHE A 82 14.73 2.93 -2.14
N PRO A 83 14.89 3.29 -0.86
CA PRO A 83 16.17 3.20 -0.19
C PRO A 83 16.61 1.74 -0.01
N GLY A 84 17.90 1.50 -0.14
CA GLY A 84 18.53 0.24 0.23
C GLY A 84 18.61 0.04 1.74
N ASN A 85 18.95 -1.19 2.14
CA ASN A 85 19.03 -1.60 3.54
C ASN A 85 20.10 -0.87 4.39
N GLN A 86 21.05 -0.17 3.76
CA GLN A 86 22.11 0.58 4.44
C GLN A 86 21.80 2.07 4.56
N GLU A 87 20.87 2.58 3.76
CA GLU A 87 20.45 3.97 3.81
C GLU A 87 19.63 4.21 5.08
N ARG A 88 19.82 5.39 5.68
CA ARG A 88 19.06 5.79 6.86
C ARG A 88 18.70 7.25 6.70
N PHE A 89 17.41 7.54 6.72
CA PHE A 89 16.96 8.91 6.74
C PHE A 89 17.34 9.54 8.08
N SER A 90 17.97 10.71 8.04
CA SER A 90 18.23 11.53 9.22
C SER A 90 16.94 12.17 9.74
N GLU A 91 16.05 12.51 8.82
CA GLU A 91 14.73 13.11 9.02
C GLU A 91 13.87 12.87 7.77
N GLY A 92 12.59 13.21 7.84
CA GLY A 92 11.66 13.10 6.71
C GLY A 92 10.23 12.81 7.16
N HIS A 93 9.33 12.71 6.19
CA HIS A 93 7.92 12.46 6.43
C HIS A 93 7.44 11.19 5.71
N ILE A 94 6.54 10.47 6.36
CA ILE A 94 5.70 9.45 5.75
C ILE A 94 4.29 10.03 5.73
N ASP A 95 3.83 10.37 4.53
CA ASP A 95 2.54 11.00 4.31
C ASP A 95 1.50 9.95 3.93
N VAL A 96 0.40 9.92 4.68
CA VAL A 96 -0.71 8.99 4.48
C VAL A 96 -1.92 9.79 4.03
N TRP A 97 -2.39 9.53 2.80
CA TRP A 97 -3.63 10.11 2.29
C TRP A 97 -4.79 9.17 2.57
N TRP A 98 -5.53 9.45 3.64
CA TRP A 98 -6.68 8.68 4.06
C TRP A 98 -7.95 9.25 3.44
N ILE A 99 -8.23 8.81 2.20
CA ILE A 99 -9.37 9.28 1.40
C ILE A 99 -10.57 8.34 1.55
N VAL A 100 -10.34 7.07 1.92
CA VAL A 100 -11.38 6.04 2.02
C VAL A 100 -11.14 5.19 3.26
N HIS A 101 -12.22 4.72 3.89
CA HIS A 101 -12.15 3.77 5.01
C HIS A 101 -11.67 2.39 4.53
N ASP A 102 -10.52 1.97 5.03
CA ASP A 102 -9.81 0.74 4.65
C ASP A 102 -9.59 -0.19 5.87
N GLY A 103 -10.36 0.00 6.94
CA GLY A 103 -10.21 -0.77 8.18
C GLY A 103 -8.95 -0.44 8.99
N GLY A 104 -8.26 0.67 8.68
CA GLY A 104 -7.09 1.14 9.44
C GLY A 104 -5.74 0.59 8.95
N MET A 105 -5.73 -0.15 7.84
CA MET A 105 -4.52 -0.69 7.24
C MET A 105 -3.51 0.42 6.85
N LEU A 106 -4.00 1.55 6.34
CA LEU A 106 -3.21 2.73 5.97
C LEU A 106 -2.50 3.38 7.17
N MET A 107 -2.98 3.16 8.40
CA MET A 107 -2.28 3.59 9.61
C MET A 107 -1.27 2.54 10.11
N LEU A 108 -1.59 1.25 9.94
CA LEU A 108 -0.74 0.14 10.37
C LEU A 108 0.58 0.07 9.57
N LEU A 109 0.50 0.21 8.24
CA LEU A 109 1.68 0.10 7.36
C LEU A 109 2.81 1.08 7.72
N PRO A 110 2.57 2.40 7.82
CA PRO A 110 3.62 3.35 8.17
C PRO A 110 4.10 3.17 9.62
N PHE A 111 3.22 2.73 10.54
CA PHE A 111 3.62 2.38 11.90
C PHE A 111 4.65 1.23 11.91
N LEU A 112 4.40 0.15 11.16
CA LEU A 112 5.32 -0.97 11.01
C LEU A 112 6.62 -0.54 10.31
N LEU A 113 6.51 0.28 9.26
CA LEU A 113 7.65 0.76 8.49
C LEU A 113 8.63 1.56 9.37
N ARG A 114 8.12 2.39 10.28
CA ARG A 114 8.92 3.18 11.25
C ARG A 114 9.64 2.33 12.30
N GLN A 115 9.27 1.07 12.48
CA GLN A 115 10.06 0.17 13.35
C GLN A 115 11.40 -0.20 12.70
N HIS A 116 11.51 -0.10 11.37
CA HIS A 116 12.74 -0.40 10.65
C HIS A 116 13.74 0.76 10.71
N LYS A 117 15.03 0.43 10.83
CA LYS A 117 16.14 1.40 10.98
C LYS A 117 16.23 2.47 9.88
N VAL A 118 15.75 2.16 8.67
CA VAL A 118 15.76 3.07 7.50
C VAL A 118 14.81 4.25 7.75
N TRP A 119 13.61 3.97 8.28
CA TRP A 119 12.49 4.91 8.37
C TRP A 119 12.22 5.39 9.80
N ARG A 120 12.96 4.89 10.79
CA ARG A 120 12.73 5.15 12.22
C ARG A 120 12.70 6.61 12.62
N LYS A 121 13.46 7.46 11.91
CA LYS A 121 13.52 8.91 12.16
C LYS A 121 12.48 9.72 11.37
N CYS A 122 11.72 9.09 10.48
CA CYS A 122 10.65 9.77 9.76
C CYS A 122 9.48 10.06 10.71
N LYS A 123 8.86 11.23 10.53
CA LYS A 123 7.61 11.63 11.17
C LYS A 123 6.42 11.20 10.30
N MET A 124 5.27 10.97 10.90
CA MET A 124 4.08 10.55 10.17
C MET A 124 3.08 11.70 10.09
N ARG A 125 2.52 11.93 8.90
CA ARG A 125 1.45 12.90 8.67
C ARG A 125 0.28 12.19 8.01
N ILE A 126 -0.93 12.44 8.50
CA ILE A 126 -2.17 11.87 7.98
C ILE A 126 -3.01 13.00 7.43
N PHE A 127 -3.27 12.93 6.12
CA PHE A 127 -4.12 13.84 5.39
C PHE A 127 -5.46 13.15 5.16
N THR A 128 -6.55 13.74 5.64
CA THR A 128 -7.91 13.31 5.33
C THR A 128 -8.60 14.37 4.51
N VAL A 129 -9.51 13.95 3.65
CA VAL A 129 -10.26 14.86 2.78
C VAL A 129 -11.64 15.12 3.37
N ALA A 130 -12.02 16.40 3.50
CA ALA A 130 -13.35 16.83 3.91
C ALA A 130 -14.12 17.41 2.72
N GLN A 131 -15.40 17.05 2.60
CA GLN A 131 -16.34 17.66 1.67
C GLN A 131 -16.90 18.97 2.22
N MET A 132 -17.56 19.78 1.39
CA MET A 132 -18.08 21.10 1.79
C MET A 132 -19.07 21.05 2.96
N ASP A 133 -19.80 19.94 3.10
CA ASP A 133 -20.81 19.76 4.13
C ASP A 133 -20.25 19.09 5.40
N ASP A 134 -18.97 18.69 5.38
CA ASP A 134 -18.32 18.01 6.50
C ASP A 134 -17.81 19.02 7.55
N ASN A 135 -17.92 18.65 8.82
CA ASN A 135 -17.30 19.42 9.90
C ASN A 135 -15.81 19.06 10.04
N SER A 136 -14.95 19.78 9.31
CA SER A 136 -13.49 19.57 9.28
C SER A 136 -12.84 19.61 10.67
N ILE A 137 -13.33 20.46 11.57
CA ILE A 137 -12.84 20.58 12.95
C ILE A 137 -13.13 19.30 13.74
N GLN A 138 -14.37 18.81 13.66
CA GLN A 138 -14.79 17.61 14.37
C GLN A 138 -14.05 16.38 13.82
N MET A 139 -13.92 16.25 12.50
CA MET A 139 -13.15 15.17 11.87
C MET A 139 -11.70 15.14 12.35
N LYS A 140 -11.04 16.31 12.42
CA LYS A 140 -9.66 16.41 12.93
C LYS A 140 -9.58 15.93 14.37
N LYS A 141 -10.52 16.33 15.21
CA LYS A 141 -10.57 15.96 16.64
C LYS A 141 -10.78 14.46 16.82
N ASP A 142 -11.71 13.87 16.08
CA ASP A 142 -12.02 12.43 16.17
C ASP A 142 -10.85 11.59 15.70
N LEU A 143 -10.23 11.94 14.57
CA LEU A 143 -9.04 11.25 14.07
C LEU A 143 -7.85 11.38 15.03
N THR A 144 -7.64 12.56 15.62
CA THR A 144 -6.59 12.75 16.63
C THR A 144 -6.83 11.88 17.86
N THR A 145 -8.08 11.81 18.33
CA THR A 145 -8.48 10.99 19.48
C THR A 145 -8.30 9.50 19.19
N PHE A 146 -8.67 9.07 17.98
CA PHE A 146 -8.50 7.71 17.51
C PHE A 146 -7.03 7.29 17.51
N LEU A 147 -6.14 8.11 16.95
CA LEU A 147 -4.70 7.87 16.95
C LEU A 147 -4.09 7.84 18.36
N TYR A 148 -4.59 8.69 19.25
CA TYR A 148 -4.19 8.69 20.66
C TYR A 148 -4.49 7.35 21.33
N HIS A 149 -5.70 6.81 21.15
CA HIS A 149 -6.07 5.49 21.69
C HIS A 149 -5.21 4.36 21.11
N LEU A 150 -4.80 4.46 19.84
CA LEU A 150 -3.89 3.51 19.20
C LEU A 150 -2.42 3.71 19.57
N ARG A 151 -2.07 4.77 20.31
CA ARG A 151 -0.69 5.18 20.62
C ARG A 151 0.16 5.41 19.37
N ILE A 152 -0.48 5.88 18.30
CA ILE A 152 0.18 6.21 17.04
C ILE A 152 0.47 7.71 17.03
N THR A 153 1.74 8.09 17.03
CA THR A 153 2.16 9.49 16.91
C THR A 153 2.18 9.93 15.46
N ALA A 154 1.20 10.75 15.06
CA ALA A 154 1.11 11.37 13.74
C ALA A 154 0.53 12.79 13.83
N GLU A 155 0.91 13.64 12.90
CA GLU A 155 0.25 14.93 12.67
C GLU A 155 -0.99 14.71 11.80
N VAL A 156 -2.11 15.37 12.11
CA VAL A 156 -3.37 15.23 11.37
C VAL A 156 -3.71 16.55 10.66
N GLU A 157 -3.91 16.47 9.36
CA GLU A 157 -4.34 17.56 8.50
C GLU A 157 -5.62 17.19 7.77
N VAL A 158 -6.59 18.11 7.79
CA VAL A 158 -7.85 17.97 7.06
C VAL A 158 -7.77 18.91 5.87
N VAL A 159 -7.88 18.35 4.67
CA VAL A 159 -7.82 19.07 3.40
C VAL A 159 -9.25 19.22 2.87
N GLU A 160 -9.70 20.45 2.74
CA GLU A 160 -11.02 20.76 2.17
C GLU A 160 -10.94 20.68 0.65
N MET A 161 -11.82 19.88 0.03
CA MET A 161 -11.91 19.83 -1.42
C MET A 161 -12.70 21.02 -1.93
N VAL A 162 -12.04 21.89 -2.68
CA VAL A 162 -12.71 22.86 -3.55
C VAL A 162 -13.37 22.07 -4.69
N SER A 163 -14.59 22.46 -5.08
CA SER A 163 -15.54 21.73 -5.92
C SER A 163 -15.11 21.39 -7.37
N THR A 164 -13.82 21.33 -7.67
CA THR A 164 -13.31 20.85 -8.96
C THR A 164 -13.08 19.33 -8.93
N GLY A 165 -14.17 18.58 -9.06
CA GLY A 165 -14.18 17.32 -9.81
C GLY A 165 -13.65 16.05 -9.14
N MET A 166 -14.31 15.59 -8.08
CA MET A 166 -14.50 14.15 -7.87
C MET A 166 -15.98 13.82 -8.07
N ALA A 167 -16.45 13.96 -9.31
CA ALA A 167 -17.69 13.31 -9.72
C ALA A 167 -17.38 11.81 -9.82
N ALA A 168 -17.94 11.05 -8.88
CA ALA A 168 -17.96 9.59 -8.93
C ALA A 168 -18.79 9.09 -10.12
#